data_AF-A0A937PY62-F1
#
_entry.id   AF-A0A937PY62-F1
#
_cell.length_a   1.000
_cell.length_b   1.000
_cell.length_c   1.000
_cell.angle_alpha   90.00
_cell.angle_beta   90.00
_cell.angle_gamma   90.00
#
_symmetry.space_group_name_H-M   'P 1'
#
loop_
_entity.id
_entity.type
_entity.pdbx_description
1 polymer ?
#
loop_
_entity_poly.entity_id
_entity_poly.type
_entity_poly.pdbx_seq_one_letter_code
_entity_poly.pdbx_strand_id
1 'polypeptide(L)'
;MTKSDTSPDARRVVCELYRKMTPARKFELISQAYEFGRSLAMAGIRLRHPEATDQQVRQLWARQHLGDELYEKAYGGKEDE
;
A
#
# COMPACT_ATOMS: atom_id res chain seq x y z
N MET A 1 16.23 16.52 22.34
CA MET A 1 16.29 15.06 22.06
C MET A 1 14.87 14.55 21.97
N THR A 2 14.40 14.20 20.77
CA THR A 2 13.02 13.72 20.56
C THR A 2 12.91 12.29 21.06
N LYS A 3 12.12 12.07 22.12
CA LYS A 3 11.88 10.74 22.68
C LYS A 3 11.00 9.96 21.69
N SER A 4 11.55 8.92 21.09
CA SER A 4 10.82 8.00 20.22
C SER A 4 9.80 7.21 21.05
N ASP A 5 8.57 7.07 20.55
CA ASP A 5 7.52 6.23 21.14
C ASP A 5 7.98 4.75 21.24
N THR A 6 8.81 4.32 20.29
CA THR A 6 9.50 3.02 20.33
C THR A 6 10.81 3.13 21.13
N SER A 7 10.96 2.31 22.16
CA SER A 7 12.20 2.22 22.94
C SER A 7 13.36 1.63 22.13
N PRO A 8 14.63 1.95 22.48
CA PRO A 8 15.81 1.38 21.81
C PRO A 8 15.83 -0.16 21.84
N ASP A 9 15.42 -0.76 22.95
CA ASP A 9 15.39 -2.23 23.11
C ASP A 9 14.33 -2.88 22.20
N ALA A 10 13.12 -2.30 22.14
CA ALA A 10 12.08 -2.78 21.24
C ALA A 10 12.54 -2.71 19.78
N ARG A 11 13.16 -1.60 19.38
CA ARG A 11 13.74 -1.45 18.03
C ARG A 11 14.81 -2.50 17.75
N ARG A 12 15.69 -2.79 18.71
CA ARG A 12 16.74 -3.80 18.57
C ARG A 12 16.14 -5.19 18.33
N VAL A 13 15.15 -5.59 19.13
CA VAL A 13 14.45 -6.88 18.98
C VAL A 13 13.84 -7.01 17.59
N VAL A 14 13.10 -6.00 17.12
CA VAL A 14 12.48 -6.02 15.78
C VAL A 14 13.54 -6.15 14.67
N CYS A 15 14.65 -5.41 14.76
CA CYS A 15 15.74 -5.53 13.79
C CYS A 15 16.36 -6.93 13.78
N GLU A 16 16.58 -7.55 14.95
CA GLU A 16 17.12 -8.91 15.05
C GLU A 16 16.16 -9.95 14.45
N LEU A 17 14.86 -9.81 14.68
CA LEU A 17 13.85 -10.67 14.06
C LEU A 17 13.92 -10.59 12.53
N TYR A 18 13.94 -9.38 11.95
CA TYR A 18 14.04 -9.22 10.50
C TYR A 18 15.37 -9.71 9.91
N ARG A 19 16.48 -9.67 10.66
CA ARG A 19 17.78 -10.21 10.22
C ARG A 19 17.79 -11.73 10.18
N LYS A 20 17.06 -12.38 11.09
CA LYS A 20 16.95 -13.85 11.16
C LYS A 20 15.96 -14.44 10.16
N MET A 21 15.04 -13.64 9.60
CA MET A 21 14.08 -14.10 8.60
C MET A 21 14.78 -14.50 7.30
N THR A 22 14.31 -15.59 6.69
CA THR A 22 14.68 -15.92 5.31
C THR A 22 14.17 -14.83 4.35
N PRO A 23 14.82 -14.62 3.18
CA PRO A 23 14.33 -13.70 2.18
C PRO A 23 12.87 -13.97 1.78
N ALA A 24 12.50 -15.23 1.58
CA ALA A 24 11.14 -15.63 1.21
C ALA A 24 10.10 -15.17 2.26
N ARG A 25 10.36 -15.41 3.55
CA ARG A 25 9.44 -14.98 4.61
C ARG A 25 9.33 -13.47 4.70
N LYS A 26 10.44 -12.77 4.49
CA LYS A 26 10.45 -11.30 4.47
C LYS A 26 9.61 -10.75 3.31
N PHE A 27 9.75 -11.30 2.11
CA PHE A 27 8.93 -10.92 0.97
C PHE A 27 7.45 -11.19 1.19
N GLU A 28 7.11 -12.34 1.79
CA GLU A 28 5.73 -12.67 2.13
C GLU A 28 5.10 -11.61 3.06
N LEU A 29 5.82 -11.18 4.10
CA LEU A 29 5.35 -10.12 5.00
C LEU A 29 5.19 -8.78 4.27
N ILE A 30 6.11 -8.43 3.38
CA ILE A 30 6.02 -7.21 2.57
C ILE A 30 4.77 -7.26 1.67
N SER A 31 4.53 -8.38 0.98
CA SER A 31 3.37 -8.56 0.11
C SER A 31 2.06 -8.46 0.90
N GLN A 32 1.98 -9.09 2.08
CA GLN A 32 0.81 -8.99 2.96
C GLN A 32 0.57 -7.55 3.43
N ALA A 33 1.62 -6.85 3.84
CA ALA A 33 1.54 -5.46 4.27
C ALA A 33 1.10 -4.54 3.13
N TYR A 34 1.58 -4.80 1.90
CA TYR A 34 1.18 -4.05 0.71
C TYR A 34 -0.30 -4.23 0.38
N GLU A 35 -0.78 -5.48 0.36
CA GLU A 35 -2.20 -5.78 0.11
C GLU A 35 -3.12 -5.15 1.17
N PHE A 36 -2.69 -5.18 2.44
CA PHE A 36 -3.41 -4.52 3.52
C PHE A 36 -3.42 -2.99 3.38
N GLY A 37 -2.28 -2.38 3.06
CA GLY A 37 -2.21 -0.95 2.79
C GLY A 37 -3.10 -0.53 1.63
N ARG A 38 -3.13 -1.32 0.55
CA ARG A 38 -4.02 -1.13 -0.59
C ARG A 38 -5.50 -1.18 -0.19
N SER A 39 -5.89 -2.15 0.65
CA SER A 39 -7.29 -2.27 1.10
C SER A 39 -7.72 -1.08 1.95
N LEU A 40 -6.85 -0.59 2.85
CA LEU A 40 -7.10 0.62 3.64
C LEU A 40 -7.22 1.86 2.75
N ALA A 41 -6.35 2.02 1.76
CA ALA A 41 -6.43 3.14 0.82
C ALA A 41 -7.76 3.14 0.05
N MET A 42 -8.17 1.99 -0.48
CA MET A 42 -9.45 1.85 -1.19
C MET A 42 -10.66 2.08 -0.27
N ALA A 43 -10.59 1.65 1.01
CA ALA A 43 -11.63 1.95 1.99
C ALA A 43 -11.76 3.47 2.21
N GLY A 44 -10.63 4.18 2.33
CA GLY A 44 -10.61 5.63 2.42
C GLY A 44 -11.20 6.33 1.19
N ILE A 45 -10.98 5.79 -0.01
CA ILE A 45 -11.59 6.31 -1.25
C ILE A 45 -13.11 6.11 -1.22
N ARG A 46 -13.60 4.93 -0.85
CA ARG A 46 -15.06 4.67 -0.71
C ARG A 46 -15.73 5.62 0.27
N LEU A 47 -15.05 5.95 1.37
CA LEU A 47 -15.58 6.91 2.35
C LEU A 47 -15.72 8.33 1.78
N ARG A 48 -14.85 8.75 0.84
CA ARG A 48 -14.91 10.07 0.19
C ARG A 48 -15.81 10.10 -1.04
N HIS A 49 -16.04 8.95 -1.67
CA HIS A 49 -16.83 8.79 -2.89
C HIS A 49 -17.86 7.65 -2.69
N PRO A 50 -18.88 7.85 -1.85
CA PRO A 50 -19.84 6.79 -1.50
C PRO A 50 -20.65 6.29 -2.71
N GLU A 51 -20.78 7.09 -3.75
CA GLU A 51 -21.46 6.77 -5.01
C GLU A 51 -20.59 6.02 -6.03
N ALA A 52 -19.27 5.92 -5.79
CA ALA A 52 -18.36 5.29 -6.74
C ALA A 52 -18.56 3.78 -6.79
N THR A 53 -18.59 3.23 -8.01
CA THR A 53 -18.55 1.77 -8.21
C THR A 53 -17.19 1.21 -7.81
N ASP A 54 -17.11 -0.10 -7.55
CA ASP A 54 -15.83 -0.73 -7.23
C ASP A 54 -14.78 -0.57 -8.33
N GLN A 55 -15.19 -0.47 -9.60
CA GLN A 55 -14.28 -0.18 -10.71
C GLN A 55 -13.74 1.24 -10.62
N GLN A 56 -14.60 2.23 -10.36
CA GLN A 56 -14.18 3.62 -10.18
C GLN A 56 -13.25 3.77 -8.98
N VAL A 57 -13.53 3.09 -7.85
CA VAL A 57 -12.64 3.06 -6.67
C VAL A 57 -11.26 2.52 -7.04
N ARG A 58 -11.20 1.44 -7.82
CA ARG A 58 -9.91 0.88 -8.29
C ARG A 58 -9.16 1.84 -9.19
N GLN A 59 -9.85 2.52 -10.11
CA GLN A 59 -9.22 3.50 -11.01
C GLN A 59 -8.70 4.71 -10.25
N LEU A 60 -9.49 5.24 -9.30
CA LEU A 60 -9.06 6.33 -8.42
C LEU A 60 -7.83 5.93 -7.59
N TRP A 61 -7.83 4.73 -7.03
CA TRP A 61 -6.66 4.21 -6.31
C TRP A 61 -5.44 4.09 -7.21
N ALA A 62 -5.60 3.49 -8.39
CA ALA A 62 -4.50 3.29 -9.34
C ALA A 62 -3.90 4.63 -9.78
N ARG A 63 -4.75 5.62 -10.10
CA ARG A 63 -4.32 6.97 -10.48
C ARG A 63 -3.58 7.69 -9.35
N GLN A 64 -4.09 7.59 -8.12
CA GLN A 64 -3.43 8.17 -6.94
C GLN A 64 -2.10 7.47 -6.63
N HIS A 65 -2.01 6.14 -6.78
CA HIS A 65 -0.84 5.36 -6.43
C HIS A 65 0.30 5.50 -7.45
N LEU A 66 -0.04 5.50 -8.75
CA LEU A 66 0.92 5.59 -9.84
C LEU A 66 1.28 7.05 -10.20
N GLY A 67 0.38 7.99 -9.90
CA GLY A 67 0.41 9.32 -10.48
C GLY A 67 -0.09 9.32 -11.92
N ASP A 68 -0.40 10.51 -12.45
CA ASP A 68 -1.05 10.66 -13.76
C ASP A 68 -0.23 10.04 -14.90
N GLU A 69 1.08 10.29 -14.98
CA GLU A 69 1.92 9.80 -16.09
C GLU A 69 1.92 8.27 -16.19
N LEU A 70 2.14 7.57 -15.08
CA LEU A 70 2.19 6.10 -15.06
C LEU A 70 0.79 5.49 -15.16
N TYR A 71 -0.22 6.16 -14.62
CA TYR A 71 -1.61 5.74 -14.78
C TYR A 71 -2.02 5.76 -16.25
N GLU A 72 -1.77 6.85 -16.98
CA GLU A 72 -2.12 6.93 -18.40
C GLU A 72 -1.35 5.88 -19.24
N LYS A 73 -0.07 5.65 -18.94
CA LYS A 73 0.70 4.58 -19.63
C LYS A 73 0.15 3.18 -19.37
N ALA A 74 -0.37 2.92 -18.17
CA ALA A 74 -0.86 1.59 -17.78
C ALA A 74 -2.35 1.36 -18.11
N TYR A 75 -3.17 2.42 -18.09
CA TYR A 75 -4.63 2.34 -18.17
C TYR A 75 -5.26 3.24 -19.24
N GLY A 76 -4.58 4.28 -19.72
CA GLY A 76 -5.12 5.27 -20.67
C GLY A 76 -5.40 4.72 -22.08
N GLY A 77 -4.88 3.53 -22.41
CA GLY A 77 -5.18 2.84 -23.67
C GLY A 77 -6.45 1.98 -23.66
N LYS A 78 -7.25 2.00 -22.58
CA LYS A 78 -8.56 1.34 -22.53
C LYS A 78 -9.66 2.37 -22.79
N GLU A 79 -9.80 2.79 -24.04
CA GLU A 79 -11.11 3.23 -24.52
C GLU A 79 -11.98 1.97 -24.70
N ASP A 80 -13.21 2.04 -24.20
CA ASP A 80 -14.17 0.94 -24.13
C ASP A 80 -14.42 0.31 -25.52
N GLU A 81 -14.13 -1.00 -25.65
CA GLU A 81 -14.75 -1.89 -26.65
C GLU A 81 -15.83 -2.74 -25.97
#